data_AF-A0A519TEZ3-F1
#
_entry.id   AF-A0A519TEZ3-F1
#
_cell.length_a   1.000
_cell.length_b   1.000
_cell.length_c   1.000
_cell.angle_alpha   90.00
_cell.angle_beta   90.00
_cell.angle_gamma   90.00
#
_symmetry.space_group_name_H-M   'P 1'
#
loop_
_entity.id
_entity.type
_entity.pdbx_description
1 polymer ?
#
loop_
_entity_poly.entity_id
_entity_poly.type
_entity_poly.pdbx_seq_one_letter_code
_entity_poly.pdbx_strand_id
1 'polypeptide(L)'
;MPNTNHILKVKQLKTLSILMMFLLVANFSFAQKTKPVEPPKPIFKGKDGKLAYTSDEQGNRIPDFSYAGYMAGEKAIPSATIKVVVPVSKGDATLRIQSAINYVSKFPIGKDGLRGTVLLEKGTYEVAGTLKISASGVVLRGSGMG
;
A
#
# COMPACT_ATOMS: atom_id res chain seq x y z
N MET A 1 -0.47 62.89 65.58
CA MET A 1 0.28 61.63 65.33
C MET A 1 -0.66 60.67 64.59
N PRO A 2 -0.49 60.42 63.29
CA PRO A 2 -1.36 59.49 62.57
C PRO A 2 -0.95 58.03 62.86
N ASN A 3 -1.93 57.20 63.18
CA ASN A 3 -1.77 55.82 63.63
C ASN A 3 -1.08 54.93 62.58
N THR A 4 0.12 54.45 62.94
CA THR A 4 0.99 53.54 62.17
C THR A 4 0.31 52.24 61.70
N ASN A 5 -0.78 51.84 62.36
CA ASN A 5 -1.52 50.60 62.07
C ASN A 5 -2.18 50.55 60.68
N HIS A 6 -2.59 51.69 60.11
CA HIS A 6 -3.22 51.71 58.78
C HIS A 6 -2.22 51.39 57.66
N ILE A 7 -0.96 51.81 57.80
CA ILE A 7 0.10 51.63 56.78
C ILE A 7 0.59 50.17 56.78
N LEU A 8 0.69 49.53 57.95
CA LEU A 8 1.05 48.11 58.06
C LEU A 8 -0.02 47.19 57.46
N LYS A 9 -1.32 47.49 57.65
CA LYS A 9 -2.43 46.69 57.14
C LYS A 9 -2.48 46.67 55.61
N VAL A 10 -2.20 47.81 54.96
CA VAL A 10 -2.15 47.95 53.49
C VAL A 10 -0.93 47.25 52.90
N LYS A 11 0.24 47.30 53.56
CA LYS A 11 1.41 46.51 53.15
C LYS A 11 1.15 45.01 53.26
N GLN A 12 0.55 44.54 54.36
CA GLN A 12 0.23 43.12 54.56
C GLN A 12 -0.80 42.60 53.54
N LEU A 13 -1.83 43.38 53.21
CA LEU A 13 -2.83 43.00 52.21
C LEU A 13 -2.23 42.88 50.80
N LYS A 14 -1.32 43.79 50.44
CA LYS A 14 -0.59 43.74 49.16
C LYS A 14 0.38 42.55 49.09
N THR A 15 1.12 42.28 50.16
CA THR A 15 2.02 41.10 50.21
C THR A 15 1.26 39.78 50.19
N LEU A 16 0.10 39.70 50.84
CA LEU A 16 -0.76 38.51 50.83
C LEU A 16 -1.37 38.28 49.44
N SER A 17 -1.77 39.34 48.74
CA SER A 17 -2.28 39.26 47.37
C SER A 17 -1.21 38.85 46.36
N ILE A 18 0.04 39.33 46.51
CA ILE A 18 1.18 38.91 45.69
C ILE A 18 1.54 37.44 45.95
N LEU A 19 1.54 37.00 47.22
CA LEU A 19 1.83 35.62 47.59
C LEU A 19 0.76 34.65 47.05
N MET A 20 -0.51 35.05 47.12
CA MET A 20 -1.63 34.26 46.59
C MET A 20 -1.61 34.17 45.07
N MET A 21 -1.19 35.23 44.38
CA MET A 21 -1.00 35.22 42.92
C MET A 21 0.17 34.32 42.52
N PHE A 22 1.25 34.26 43.31
CA PHE A 22 2.36 33.34 43.09
C PHE A 22 1.94 31.87 43.30
N LEU A 23 1.08 31.60 44.28
CA LEU A 23 0.54 30.27 44.58
C LEU A 23 -0.44 29.77 43.50
N LEU A 24 -1.17 30.68 42.83
CA LEU A 24 -2.03 30.36 41.70
C LEU A 24 -1.24 30.07 40.41
N VAL A 25 -0.10 30.73 40.17
CA VAL A 25 0.73 30.51 38.97
C VAL A 25 1.52 29.19 39.06
N ALA A 26 1.96 28.79 40.26
CA ALA A 26 2.74 27.56 40.45
C ALA A 26 1.97 26.27 40.11
N ASN A 27 0.64 26.29 40.22
CA ASN A 27 -0.20 25.11 39.96
C ASN A 27 -0.58 24.91 38.48
N PHE A 28 -0.38 25.91 37.60
CA PHE A 28 -0.73 25.78 36.18
C PHE A 28 0.30 25.02 35.33
N SER A 29 1.51 24.78 35.84
CA SER A 29 2.61 24.22 35.03
C SER A 29 2.63 22.69 34.93
N PHE A 30 1.85 21.97 35.74
CA PHE A 30 1.88 20.49 35.78
C PHE A 30 0.75 19.78 34.99
N ALA A 31 -0.07 20.52 34.23
CA ALA A 31 -1.22 19.94 33.51
C ALA A 31 -0.96 19.60 32.02
N GLN A 32 0.29 19.59 31.55
CA GLN A 32 0.58 19.15 30.18
C GLN A 32 0.49 17.62 30.11
N LYS A 33 -0.63 17.10 29.57
CA LYS A 33 -0.68 15.71 29.11
C LYS A 33 0.42 15.52 28.06
N THR A 34 1.30 14.55 28.26
CA THR A 34 2.28 14.13 27.25
C THR A 34 1.54 13.83 25.96
N LYS A 35 1.90 14.48 24.86
CA LYS A 35 1.38 14.11 23.53
C LYS A 35 1.64 12.61 23.35
N PRO A 36 0.63 11.80 23.04
CA PRO A 36 0.86 10.42 22.65
C PRO A 36 1.88 10.43 21.51
N VAL A 37 2.98 9.70 21.68
CA VAL A 37 3.94 9.52 20.59
C VAL A 37 3.23 8.65 19.56
N GLU A 38 2.75 9.27 18.49
CA GLU A 38 2.16 8.52 17.38
C GLU A 38 3.21 7.57 16.82
N PRO A 39 2.88 6.29 16.61
CA PRO A 39 3.81 5.37 15.96
C PRO A 39 4.20 5.92 14.58
N PRO A 40 5.45 5.71 14.15
CA PRO A 40 5.93 6.21 12.87
C PRO A 40 5.00 5.72 11.75
N LYS A 41 4.57 6.65 10.88
CA LYS A 41 3.64 6.34 9.79
C LYS A 41 4.27 5.27 8.89
N PRO A 42 3.53 4.20 8.53
CA PRO A 42 4.05 3.15 7.65
C PRO A 42 4.48 3.68 6.28
N ILE A 43 3.77 4.68 5.74
CA ILE A 43 4.12 5.41 4.52
C ILE A 43 3.98 6.91 4.77
N PHE A 44 4.93 7.69 4.27
CA PHE A 44 4.91 9.14 4.32
C PHE A 44 5.66 9.75 3.14
N LYS A 45 5.49 11.05 2.90
CA LYS A 45 6.25 11.77 1.87
C LYS A 45 7.60 12.20 2.44
N GLY A 46 8.69 11.76 1.82
CA GLY A 46 10.05 12.16 2.14
C GLY A 46 10.33 13.62 1.81
N LYS A 47 11.45 14.14 2.32
CA LYS A 47 11.92 15.52 2.06
C LYS A 47 12.24 15.76 0.58
N ASP A 48 12.57 14.70 -0.14
CA ASP A 48 12.80 14.67 -1.59
C ASP A 48 11.52 14.55 -2.42
N GLY A 49 10.35 14.50 -1.76
CA GLY A 49 9.04 14.38 -2.39
C GLY A 49 8.64 12.96 -2.78
N LYS A 50 9.50 11.96 -2.55
CA LYS A 50 9.22 10.54 -2.82
C LYS A 50 8.46 9.88 -1.66
N LEU A 51 7.91 8.69 -1.89
CA LEU A 51 7.36 7.88 -0.81
C LEU A 51 8.49 7.30 0.03
N ALA A 52 8.44 7.53 1.34
CA ALA A 52 9.28 6.93 2.34
C ALA A 52 8.44 5.98 3.20
N TYR A 53 9.08 4.96 3.75
CA TYR A 53 8.41 3.84 4.37
C TYR A 53 9.08 3.50 5.69
N THR A 54 8.27 3.17 6.69
CA THR A 54 8.74 2.74 8.01
C THR A 54 8.50 1.24 8.16
N SER A 55 9.52 0.50 8.61
CA SER A 55 9.34 -0.87 9.07
C SER A 55 8.69 -0.89 10.46
N ASP A 56 7.87 -1.91 10.74
CA ASP A 56 7.39 -2.20 12.08
C ASP A 56 8.48 -2.84 12.97
N GLU A 57 8.13 -3.18 14.21
CA GLU A 57 9.04 -3.76 15.20
C GLU A 57 9.60 -5.13 14.77
N GLN A 58 8.87 -5.85 13.91
CA GLN A 58 9.26 -7.13 13.35
C GLN A 58 10.03 -6.97 12.01
N GLY A 59 10.23 -5.75 11.54
CA GLY A 59 10.90 -5.44 10.28
C GLY A 59 10.01 -5.47 9.05
N ASN A 60 8.70 -5.71 9.18
CA ASN A 60 7.77 -5.72 8.05
C ASN A 60 7.59 -4.30 7.52
N ARG A 61 7.44 -4.19 6.19
CA ARG A 61 7.25 -2.92 5.49
C ARG A 61 6.22 -3.11 4.40
N ILE A 62 5.45 -2.05 4.11
CA ILE A 62 4.53 -2.07 2.96
C ILE A 62 5.35 -2.24 1.67
N PRO A 63 5.07 -3.26 0.84
CA PRO A 63 5.80 -3.48 -0.42
C PRO A 63 5.65 -2.30 -1.39
N ASP A 64 6.70 -2.04 -2.16
CA ASP A 64 6.66 -1.11 -3.28
C ASP A 64 6.15 -1.82 -4.55
N PHE A 65 4.95 -1.47 -5.00
CA PHE A 65 4.30 -2.02 -6.19
C PHE A 65 4.55 -1.18 -7.45
N SER A 66 5.40 -0.15 -7.40
CA SER A 66 5.65 0.75 -8.53
C SER A 66 6.24 0.03 -9.75
N TYR A 67 6.88 -1.12 -9.54
CA TYR A 67 7.44 -1.98 -10.60
C TYR A 67 6.58 -3.22 -10.91
N ALA A 68 5.35 -3.28 -10.39
CA ALA A 68 4.43 -4.37 -10.70
C ALA A 68 3.94 -4.28 -12.15
N GLY A 69 3.65 -5.44 -12.75
CA GLY A 69 3.13 -5.55 -14.12
C GLY A 69 4.19 -5.86 -15.18
N TYR A 70 3.75 -5.94 -16.43
CA TYR A 70 4.62 -6.31 -17.54
C TYR A 70 5.71 -5.25 -17.73
N MET A 71 6.97 -5.66 -17.60
CA MET A 71 8.14 -4.77 -17.77
C MET A 71 8.03 -3.49 -16.93
N ALA A 72 7.56 -3.60 -15.68
CA ALA A 72 7.33 -2.48 -14.76
C ALA A 72 6.37 -1.38 -15.28
N GLY A 73 5.51 -1.70 -16.26
CA GLY A 73 4.64 -0.71 -16.91
C GLY A 73 5.33 0.16 -17.96
N GLU A 74 6.64 0.02 -18.15
CA GLU A 74 7.44 0.78 -19.13
C GLU A 74 7.21 0.34 -20.57
N LYS A 75 6.63 -0.86 -20.77
CA LYS A 75 6.30 -1.38 -22.09
C LYS A 75 4.84 -1.78 -22.17
N ALA A 76 4.22 -1.48 -23.30
CA ALA A 76 2.90 -1.99 -23.64
C ALA A 76 2.91 -3.53 -23.67
N ILE A 77 1.81 -4.14 -23.23
CA ILE A 77 1.62 -5.58 -23.33
C ILE A 77 1.60 -5.95 -24.83
N PRO A 78 2.45 -6.88 -25.28
CA PRO A 78 2.56 -7.21 -26.70
C PRO A 78 1.27 -7.85 -27.23
N SER A 79 0.88 -7.48 -28.45
CA SER A 79 -0.29 -8.04 -29.14
C SER A 79 0.10 -9.30 -29.90
N ALA A 80 0.17 -10.43 -29.22
CA ALA A 80 0.42 -11.73 -29.85
C ALA A 80 -0.80 -12.23 -30.64
N THR A 81 -0.56 -12.75 -31.84
CA THR A 81 -1.60 -13.36 -32.69
C THR A 81 -2.30 -14.51 -31.97
N ILE A 82 -3.64 -14.52 -32.00
CA ILE A 82 -4.46 -15.62 -31.47
C ILE A 82 -4.24 -16.85 -32.35
N LYS A 83 -3.80 -17.95 -31.73
CA LYS A 83 -3.58 -19.23 -32.40
C LYS A 83 -4.66 -20.26 -32.06
N VAL A 84 -5.28 -20.11 -30.90
CA VAL A 84 -6.36 -20.98 -30.43
C VAL A 84 -7.28 -20.20 -29.50
N VAL A 85 -8.57 -20.49 -29.61
CA VAL A 85 -9.61 -19.99 -28.71
C VAL A 85 -10.13 -21.17 -27.90
N VAL A 86 -10.23 -20.99 -26.59
CA VAL A 86 -10.78 -21.98 -25.65
C VAL A 86 -12.15 -21.47 -25.22
N PRO A 87 -13.24 -22.13 -25.62
CA PRO A 87 -14.57 -21.76 -25.18
C PRO A 87 -14.84 -22.19 -23.75
N VAL A 88 -15.72 -21.44 -23.09
CA VAL A 88 -16.25 -21.82 -21.78
C VAL A 88 -17.11 -23.07 -21.92
N SER A 89 -16.93 -24.01 -21.00
CA SER A 89 -17.79 -25.19 -20.89
C SER A 89 -17.79 -25.67 -19.45
N LYS A 90 -18.85 -26.39 -19.06
CA LYS A 90 -19.03 -26.87 -17.69
C LYS A 90 -17.95 -27.88 -17.30
N GLY A 91 -17.62 -27.90 -16.01
CA GLY A 91 -16.63 -28.80 -15.41
C GLY A 91 -15.18 -28.33 -15.59
N ASP A 92 -14.25 -29.19 -15.12
CA ASP A 92 -12.83 -28.88 -15.07
C ASP A 92 -12.23 -28.60 -16.47
N ALA A 93 -11.73 -27.38 -16.63
CA ALA A 93 -11.10 -26.88 -17.83
C ALA A 93 -9.58 -27.11 -17.87
N THR A 94 -8.97 -27.66 -16.80
CA THR A 94 -7.52 -27.84 -16.68
C THR A 94 -6.91 -28.48 -17.93
N LEU A 95 -7.40 -29.65 -18.35
CA LEU A 95 -6.88 -30.37 -19.51
C LEU A 95 -7.10 -29.63 -20.82
N ARG A 96 -8.24 -28.92 -20.97
CA ARG A 96 -8.57 -28.18 -22.19
C ARG A 96 -7.62 -26.99 -22.38
N ILE A 97 -7.41 -26.21 -21.32
CA ILE A 97 -6.50 -25.06 -21.35
C ILE A 97 -5.05 -25.53 -21.49
N GLN A 98 -4.65 -26.58 -20.77
CA GLN A 98 -3.29 -27.14 -20.89
C GLN A 98 -3.01 -27.66 -22.30
N SER A 99 -3.98 -28.30 -22.94
CA SER A 99 -3.84 -28.77 -24.33
C SER A 99 -3.68 -27.61 -25.31
N ALA A 100 -4.43 -26.52 -25.12
CA ALA A 100 -4.29 -25.31 -25.92
C ALA A 100 -2.90 -24.66 -25.74
N ILE A 101 -2.39 -24.59 -24.51
CA ILE A 101 -1.01 -24.12 -24.22
C ILE A 101 0.01 -25.02 -24.92
N ASN A 102 -0.12 -26.33 -24.80
CA ASN A 102 0.79 -27.30 -25.43
C ASN A 102 0.76 -27.20 -26.96
N TYR A 103 -0.41 -26.96 -27.54
CA TYR A 103 -0.56 -26.71 -28.98
C TYR A 103 0.19 -25.46 -29.42
N VAL A 104 -0.03 -24.33 -28.74
CA VAL A 104 0.66 -23.07 -29.08
C VAL A 104 2.17 -23.16 -28.86
N SER A 105 2.61 -23.94 -27.87
CA SER A 105 4.03 -24.16 -27.58
C SER A 105 4.80 -24.81 -28.73
N LYS A 106 4.12 -25.51 -29.65
CA LYS A 106 4.75 -26.18 -30.80
C LYS A 106 5.09 -25.24 -31.96
N PHE A 107 4.49 -24.06 -32.03
CA PHE A 107 4.79 -23.11 -33.11
C PHE A 107 6.20 -22.53 -32.96
N PRO A 108 6.89 -22.22 -34.07
CA PRO A 108 8.17 -21.52 -34.01
C PRO A 108 8.02 -20.15 -33.34
N ILE A 109 9.09 -19.68 -32.73
CA ILE A 109 9.12 -18.33 -32.17
C ILE A 109 9.15 -17.29 -33.30
N GLY A 110 8.25 -16.32 -33.25
CA GLY A 110 8.18 -15.21 -34.20
C GLY A 110 9.31 -14.20 -34.00
N LYS A 111 9.43 -13.26 -34.95
CA LYS A 111 10.39 -12.14 -34.87
C LYS A 111 10.13 -11.21 -33.67
N ASP A 112 8.90 -11.21 -33.17
CA ASP A 112 8.44 -10.51 -31.96
C ASP A 112 8.74 -11.27 -30.66
N GLY A 113 9.36 -12.46 -30.74
CA GLY A 113 9.62 -13.32 -29.59
C GLY A 113 8.41 -14.13 -29.13
N LEU A 114 7.32 -14.17 -29.92
CA LEU A 114 6.06 -14.78 -29.54
C LEU A 114 5.73 -15.97 -30.46
N ARG A 115 5.23 -17.06 -29.88
CA ARG A 115 4.65 -18.21 -30.58
C ARG A 115 3.17 -17.99 -30.88
N GLY A 116 2.50 -17.29 -29.97
CA GLY A 116 1.11 -16.86 -30.11
C GLY A 116 0.32 -16.90 -28.82
N THR A 117 -0.98 -16.65 -28.96
CA THR A 117 -1.91 -16.50 -27.84
C THR A 117 -2.92 -17.65 -27.80
N VAL A 118 -3.12 -18.20 -26.60
CA VAL A 118 -4.31 -18.95 -26.18
C VAL A 118 -5.32 -17.95 -25.64
N LEU A 119 -6.42 -17.76 -26.34
CA LEU A 119 -7.50 -16.86 -25.91
C LEU A 119 -8.57 -17.66 -25.17
N LEU A 120 -8.86 -17.30 -23.93
CA LEU A 120 -10.03 -17.79 -23.19
C LEU A 120 -11.22 -16.89 -23.53
N GLU A 121 -12.33 -17.48 -24.00
CA GLU A 121 -13.58 -16.74 -24.16
C GLU A 121 -14.10 -16.24 -22.81
N LYS A 122 -15.00 -15.25 -22.85
CA LYS A 122 -15.61 -14.70 -21.63
C LYS A 122 -16.37 -15.80 -20.89
N GLY A 123 -16.07 -15.99 -19.61
CA GLY A 123 -16.76 -16.94 -18.76
C GLY A 123 -15.93 -17.36 -17.56
N THR A 124 -16.53 -18.20 -16.71
CA THR A 124 -15.86 -18.80 -15.55
C THR A 124 -15.32 -20.17 -15.93
N TYR A 125 -14.03 -20.39 -15.69
CA TYR A 125 -13.37 -21.67 -15.91
C TYR A 125 -13.03 -22.29 -14.56
N GLU A 126 -13.56 -23.48 -14.30
CA GLU A 126 -13.12 -24.30 -13.18
C GLU A 126 -11.77 -24.90 -13.55
N VAL A 127 -10.75 -24.68 -12.72
CA VAL A 127 -9.40 -25.25 -12.93
C VAL A 127 -9.03 -25.98 -11.67
N ALA A 128 -9.23 -27.31 -11.65
CA ALA A 128 -8.93 -28.14 -10.49
C ALA A 128 -7.44 -28.48 -10.36
N GLY A 129 -6.67 -28.38 -11.45
CA GLY A 129 -5.24 -28.70 -11.48
C GLY A 129 -4.34 -27.50 -11.72
N THR A 130 -3.12 -27.77 -12.19
CA THR A 130 -2.12 -26.73 -12.49
C THR A 130 -1.98 -26.54 -14.00
N LEU A 131 -1.94 -25.28 -14.44
CA LEU A 131 -1.58 -24.91 -15.80
C LEU A 131 -0.09 -24.57 -15.88
N LYS A 132 0.63 -25.23 -16.78
CA LYS A 132 2.07 -25.05 -16.97
C LYS A 132 2.38 -24.49 -18.36
N ILE A 133 3.03 -23.33 -18.39
CA ILE A 133 3.59 -22.73 -19.61
C ILE A 133 5.10 -22.91 -19.55
N SER A 134 5.63 -23.93 -20.24
CA SER A 134 7.07 -24.27 -20.19
C SER A 134 7.88 -23.68 -21.35
N ALA A 135 7.21 -23.21 -22.40
CA ALA A 135 7.84 -22.62 -23.58
C ALA A 135 7.73 -21.10 -23.55
N SER A 136 8.82 -20.41 -23.88
CA SER A 136 8.81 -18.96 -24.08
C SER A 136 7.92 -18.55 -25.26
N GLY A 137 7.39 -17.33 -25.20
CA GLY A 137 6.59 -16.74 -26.28
C GLY A 137 5.14 -17.21 -26.33
N VAL A 138 4.66 -17.98 -25.35
CA VAL A 138 3.25 -18.37 -25.24
C VAL A 138 2.51 -17.37 -24.35
N VAL A 139 1.41 -16.83 -24.84
CA VAL A 139 0.55 -15.89 -24.10
C VAL A 139 -0.77 -16.59 -23.76
N LEU A 140 -1.20 -16.54 -22.50
CA LEU A 140 -2.55 -16.92 -22.07
C LEU A 140 -3.33 -15.64 -21.80
N ARG A 141 -4.44 -15.41 -22.50
CA ARG A 141 -5.19 -14.15 -22.47
C ARG A 141 -6.69 -14.40 -22.23
N GLY A 142 -7.31 -13.59 -21.39
CA GLY A 142 -8.77 -13.55 -21.22
C GLY A 142 -9.48 -12.56 -22.16
N SER A 143 -10.81 -12.60 -22.19
CA SER A 143 -11.67 -11.77 -23.05
C SER A 143 -12.39 -10.64 -22.28
N GLY A 144 -11.61 -9.75 -21.65
CA GLY A 144 -12.10 -8.59 -20.92
C GLY A 144 -11.86 -8.64 -19.41
N MET A 145 -12.33 -7.62 -18.69
CA MET A 145 -12.41 -7.66 -17.23
C MET A 145 -13.59 -8.56 -16.85
N GLY A 146 -13.32 -9.55 -16.00
CA GLY A 146 -14.31 -10.48 -15.46
C GLY A 146 -15.23 -9.79 -14.47
#